data_AF-A0A1A2GPU3-F1
#
_entry.id   AF-A0A1A2GPU3-F1
#
_cell.length_a   1.000
_cell.length_b   1.000
_cell.length_c   1.000
_cell.angle_alpha   90.00
_cell.angle_beta   90.00
_cell.angle_gamma   90.00
#
_symmetry.space_group_name_H-M   'P 1'
#
loop_
_entity.id
_entity.type
_entity.pdbx_description
1 polymer ?
#
loop_
_entity_poly.entity_id
_entity_poly.type
_entity_poly.pdbx_seq_one_letter_code
_entity_poly.pdbx_strand_id
1 'polypeptide(L)'
;MAKLPGTPLAGRATTTTRAKDSDRQATCAILDIALGDGELSEQEHRERVSAATQAVTLGDLQDLVDDLQGGATALPALATRSWPKLPKLGAWGVLAAALVASVLLGVLIGWGLYGNTRTPLDFTTDPGAKADGVGPVVLTPPTQLHSLGGLTGLLEQTHKRFGNAIGFRLVIYPTYAVLDRPDPSDDRRVLAYDYRGGWDDPTSSAKSSADGPVAVDLGNFDVAATVGILRGAPETLHIKPSDVKTTYLVVEPATDPTTPGALSLSVYVSSDYGGGYIVFAGDGRIKRISPPS
;
A
#
# COMPACT_ATOMS: atom_id res chain seq x y z
N MET A 1 -28.79 -70.04 14.51
CA MET A 1 -28.37 -70.05 13.10
C MET A 1 -27.96 -68.64 12.71
N ALA A 2 -26.79 -68.51 12.12
CA ALA A 2 -26.09 -67.27 11.80
C ALA A 2 -26.64 -66.58 10.53
N LYS A 3 -26.53 -65.25 10.47
CA LYS A 3 -25.84 -64.52 9.37
C LYS A 3 -25.71 -63.01 9.68
N LEU A 4 -24.47 -62.53 9.70
CA LEU A 4 -24.10 -61.13 9.43
C LEU A 4 -24.30 -60.83 7.94
N PRO A 5 -24.57 -59.56 7.58
CA PRO A 5 -23.55 -58.70 6.97
C PRO A 5 -23.61 -57.30 7.61
N GLY A 6 -22.58 -56.46 7.66
CA GLY A 6 -21.50 -56.17 6.72
C GLY A 6 -21.32 -54.65 6.80
N THR A 7 -20.28 -54.20 7.49
CA THR A 7 -19.94 -52.79 7.71
C THR A 7 -19.52 -52.16 6.37
N PRO A 8 -19.99 -50.96 5.99
CA PRO A 8 -19.57 -50.32 4.74
C PRO A 8 -18.11 -49.88 4.82
N LEU A 9 -17.38 -50.13 3.73
CA LEU A 9 -16.02 -49.68 3.46
C LEU A 9 -15.98 -48.14 3.39
N ALA A 10 -15.07 -47.54 4.15
CA ALA A 10 -14.70 -46.14 4.02
C ALA A 10 -14.21 -45.88 2.58
N GLY A 11 -14.85 -44.93 1.90
CA GLY A 11 -14.66 -44.65 0.48
C GLY A 11 -13.24 -44.22 0.14
N ARG A 12 -12.65 -44.94 -0.81
CA ARG A 12 -11.52 -44.50 -1.62
C ARG A 12 -11.95 -43.21 -2.36
N ALA A 13 -11.26 -42.10 -2.13
CA ALA A 13 -11.51 -40.86 -2.87
C ALA A 13 -11.39 -41.16 -4.38
N THR A 14 -12.45 -40.89 -5.12
CA THR A 14 -12.55 -41.22 -6.54
C THR A 14 -11.79 -40.19 -7.36
N THR A 15 -10.97 -40.66 -8.31
CA THR A 15 -10.15 -39.85 -9.23
C THR A 15 -10.95 -38.81 -10.02
N THR A 16 -12.27 -38.96 -10.10
CA THR A 16 -13.20 -38.04 -10.79
C THR A 16 -13.73 -36.90 -9.91
N THR A 17 -13.29 -36.79 -8.65
CA THR A 17 -13.71 -35.71 -7.74
C THR A 17 -13.06 -34.39 -8.15
N ARG A 18 -13.86 -33.31 -8.25
CA ARG A 18 -13.37 -31.97 -8.59
C ARG A 18 -12.41 -31.44 -7.51
N ALA A 19 -11.24 -30.95 -7.93
CA ALA A 19 -10.23 -30.38 -7.06
C ALA A 19 -10.64 -28.98 -6.54
N LYS A 20 -10.49 -28.77 -5.23
CA LYS A 20 -10.61 -27.45 -4.60
C LYS A 20 -9.32 -26.67 -4.74
N ASP A 21 -9.41 -25.37 -4.48
CA ASP A 21 -8.25 -24.49 -4.50
C ASP A 21 -7.19 -24.87 -3.45
N SER A 22 -7.64 -25.32 -2.27
CA SER A 22 -6.77 -25.87 -1.23
C SER A 22 -5.97 -27.09 -1.69
N ASP A 23 -6.56 -27.92 -2.55
CA ASP A 23 -5.93 -29.14 -3.05
C ASP A 23 -4.82 -28.76 -4.05
N ARG A 24 -5.09 -27.78 -4.92
CA ARG A 24 -4.09 -27.20 -5.84
C ARG A 24 -2.91 -26.58 -5.09
N GLN A 25 -3.18 -25.80 -4.04
CA GLN A 25 -2.14 -25.18 -3.22
C GLN A 25 -1.28 -26.22 -2.48
N ALA A 26 -1.91 -27.28 -1.93
CA ALA A 26 -1.19 -28.37 -1.28
C ALA A 26 -0.26 -29.11 -2.25
N THR A 27 -0.70 -29.36 -3.49
CA THR A 27 0.14 -29.95 -4.54
C THR A 27 1.32 -29.04 -4.91
N CYS A 28 1.10 -27.72 -5.05
CA CYS A 28 2.21 -26.79 -5.32
C CYS A 28 3.29 -26.84 -4.21
N ALA A 29 2.89 -26.91 -2.93
CA ALA A 29 3.84 -27.01 -1.83
C ALA A 29 4.68 -28.29 -1.88
N ILE A 30 4.09 -29.42 -2.31
CA ILE A 30 4.83 -30.68 -2.51
C ILE A 30 5.84 -30.56 -3.65
N LEU A 31 5.47 -29.88 -4.75
CA LEU A 31 6.37 -29.62 -5.87
C LEU A 31 7.55 -28.71 -5.47
N ASP A 32 7.31 -27.70 -4.63
CA ASP A 32 8.35 -26.80 -4.10
C ASP A 32 9.35 -27.56 -3.20
N ILE A 33 8.84 -28.49 -2.39
CA ILE A 33 9.67 -29.38 -1.56
C ILE A 33 10.52 -30.29 -2.46
N ALA A 34 9.92 -30.91 -3.49
CA ALA A 34 10.63 -31.77 -4.42
C ALA A 34 11.69 -31.03 -5.25
N LEU A 35 11.48 -29.75 -5.59
CA LEU A 35 12.52 -28.89 -6.18
C LEU A 35 13.65 -28.63 -5.18
N GLY A 36 13.32 -28.34 -3.92
CA GLY A 36 14.30 -28.14 -2.84
C GLY A 36 15.14 -29.37 -2.54
N ASP A 37 14.54 -30.56 -2.65
CA ASP A 37 15.19 -31.86 -2.45
C ASP A 37 15.95 -32.34 -3.71
N GLY A 38 15.86 -31.60 -4.83
CA GLY A 38 16.52 -31.91 -6.09
C GLY A 38 15.90 -33.07 -6.87
N GLU A 39 14.68 -33.49 -6.50
CA GLU A 39 13.91 -34.51 -7.23
C GLU A 39 13.27 -33.95 -8.52
N LEU A 40 13.10 -32.63 -8.61
CA LEU A 40 12.63 -31.92 -9.81
C LEU A 40 13.66 -30.89 -10.25
N SER A 41 13.86 -30.74 -11.56
CA SER A 41 14.57 -29.58 -12.11
C SER A 41 13.71 -28.31 -12.09
N GLU A 42 14.32 -27.12 -12.15
CA GLU A 42 13.59 -25.84 -12.24
C GLU A 42 12.68 -25.74 -13.48
N GLN A 43 12.98 -26.48 -14.54
CA GLN A 43 12.14 -26.53 -15.73
C GLN A 43 10.91 -27.42 -15.49
N GLU A 44 11.09 -28.61 -14.94
CA GLU A 44 10.00 -29.53 -14.62
C GLU A 44 9.09 -28.97 -13.53
N HIS A 45 9.65 -28.28 -12.54
CA HIS A 45 8.88 -27.60 -11.51
C HIS A 45 7.91 -26.57 -12.09
N ARG A 46 8.37 -25.69 -12.99
CA ARG A 46 7.51 -24.69 -13.64
C ARG A 46 6.40 -25.34 -14.45
N GLU A 47 6.70 -26.42 -15.17
CA GLU A 47 5.71 -27.16 -15.95
C GLU A 47 4.64 -27.82 -15.05
N ARG A 48 5.06 -28.44 -13.95
CA ARG A 48 4.14 -29.11 -13.01
C ARG A 48 3.32 -28.13 -12.17
N VAL A 49 3.87 -26.98 -11.77
CA VAL A 49 3.10 -25.92 -11.08
C VAL A 49 2.04 -25.31 -12.01
N SER A 50 2.39 -25.11 -13.29
CA SER A 50 1.40 -24.67 -14.29
C SER A 50 0.28 -25.70 -14.47
N ALA A 51 0.60 -27.00 -14.49
CA ALA A 51 -0.40 -28.06 -14.57
C ALA A 51 -1.26 -28.15 -13.30
N ALA A 52 -0.66 -28.04 -12.11
CA ALA A 52 -1.36 -28.10 -10.82
C ALA A 52 -2.38 -26.97 -10.65
N THR A 53 -2.06 -25.75 -11.10
CA THR A 53 -2.99 -24.61 -11.03
C THR A 53 -4.18 -24.74 -11.98
N GLN A 54 -4.05 -25.51 -13.07
CA GLN A 54 -5.10 -25.71 -14.07
C GLN A 54 -5.88 -27.03 -13.89
N ALA A 55 -5.45 -27.89 -12.96
CA ALA A 55 -6.07 -29.18 -12.68
C ALA A 55 -7.53 -29.05 -12.21
N VAL A 56 -8.41 -29.87 -12.82
CA VAL A 56 -9.85 -29.85 -12.57
C VAL A 56 -10.26 -30.95 -11.59
N THR A 57 -9.52 -32.05 -11.54
CA THR A 57 -9.82 -33.20 -10.68
C THR A 57 -8.70 -33.54 -9.70
N LEU A 58 -9.04 -34.27 -8.63
CA LEU A 58 -8.06 -34.79 -7.67
C LEU A 58 -7.16 -35.87 -8.27
N GLY A 59 -7.63 -36.58 -9.31
CA GLY A 59 -6.79 -37.49 -10.08
C GLY A 59 -5.67 -36.74 -10.79
N ASP A 60 -6.00 -35.64 -11.48
CA ASP A 60 -5.01 -34.81 -12.17
C ASP A 60 -3.93 -34.26 -11.23
N LEU A 61 -4.28 -33.97 -9.97
CA LEU A 61 -3.34 -33.51 -8.95
C LEU A 61 -2.48 -34.64 -8.35
N GLN A 62 -3.02 -35.85 -8.25
CA GLN A 62 -2.27 -37.03 -7.78
C GLN A 62 -1.23 -37.48 -8.80
N ASP A 63 -1.58 -37.49 -10.10
CA ASP A 63 -0.66 -37.89 -11.16
C ASP A 63 0.60 -36.99 -11.22
N LEU A 64 0.49 -35.73 -10.80
CA LEU A 64 1.62 -34.78 -10.78
C LEU A 64 2.64 -35.03 -9.66
N VAL A 65 2.27 -35.82 -8.65
CA VAL A 65 3.09 -36.07 -7.45
C VAL A 65 3.33 -37.57 -7.17
N ASP A 66 2.74 -38.47 -7.95
CA ASP A 66 2.80 -39.93 -7.74
C ASP A 66 4.21 -40.49 -7.92
N ASP A 67 5.04 -39.82 -8.72
CA ASP A 67 6.44 -40.18 -8.96
C ASP A 67 7.41 -39.58 -7.93
N LEU A 68 6.94 -38.67 -7.06
CA LEU A 68 7.75 -38.00 -6.05
C LEU A 68 7.84 -38.87 -4.79
N GLN A 69 9.06 -39.15 -4.34
CA GLN A 69 9.31 -40.14 -3.28
C GLN A 69 8.92 -39.60 -1.89
N GLY A 70 8.68 -38.29 -1.76
CA GLY A 70 8.24 -37.61 -0.53
C GLY A 70 6.73 -37.68 -0.20
N GLY A 71 5.88 -38.25 -1.07
CA GLY A 71 4.41 -38.22 -0.90
C GLY A 71 3.82 -39.19 0.14
N ALA A 72 4.61 -40.10 0.70
CA ALA A 72 4.12 -41.19 1.53
C ALA A 72 4.34 -40.96 3.05
N THR A 73 3.81 -39.89 3.63
CA THR A 73 3.45 -39.92 5.07
C THR A 73 2.31 -38.95 5.47
N ALA A 74 1.10 -39.45 5.21
CA ALA A 74 -0.05 -39.47 6.14
C ALA A 74 -0.61 -38.14 6.74
N LEU A 75 -1.70 -37.69 6.13
CA LEU A 75 -2.79 -36.91 6.76
C LEU A 75 -3.35 -37.64 8.01
N PRO A 76 -3.55 -36.98 9.16
CA PRO A 76 -4.28 -37.58 10.28
C PRO A 76 -5.79 -37.29 10.16
N ALA A 77 -6.58 -38.36 10.03
CA ALA A 77 -8.02 -38.31 10.25
C ALA A 77 -8.33 -38.12 11.75
N LEU A 78 -9.14 -37.11 12.04
CA LEU A 78 -9.59 -36.71 13.37
C LEU A 78 -10.91 -37.45 13.73
N ALA A 79 -10.88 -38.29 14.76
CA ALA A 79 -12.00 -38.73 15.63
C ALA A 79 -11.61 -40.06 16.31
N THR A 80 -11.81 -40.34 17.59
CA THR A 80 -12.43 -39.67 18.73
C THR A 80 -11.78 -40.21 20.00
N ARG A 81 -11.82 -39.40 21.05
CA ARG A 81 -11.30 -39.70 22.39
C ARG A 81 -12.29 -40.59 23.15
N SER A 82 -11.82 -41.74 23.65
CA SER A 82 -12.36 -42.40 24.84
C SER A 82 -11.32 -43.32 25.50
N TRP A 83 -10.99 -43.04 26.76
CA TRP A 83 -10.26 -43.92 27.70
C TRP A 83 -11.30 -44.58 28.64
N PRO A 84 -11.06 -45.74 29.33
CA PRO A 84 -9.81 -46.07 30.02
C PRO A 84 -9.43 -47.58 30.27
N LYS A 85 -8.23 -47.76 30.87
CA LYS A 85 -7.65 -48.88 31.68
C LYS A 85 -7.23 -50.26 31.06
N LEU A 86 -5.89 -50.42 30.91
CA LEU A 86 -4.93 -51.52 31.31
C LEU A 86 -5.43 -52.97 31.60
N PRO A 87 -4.57 -54.03 31.62
CA PRO A 87 -3.21 -54.25 31.04
C PRO A 87 -3.03 -55.64 30.33
N LYS A 88 -1.91 -55.87 29.64
CA LYS A 88 -1.08 -57.10 29.72
C LYS A 88 0.11 -57.03 28.76
N LEU A 89 1.31 -57.05 29.35
CA LEU A 89 2.60 -57.16 28.68
C LEU A 89 2.76 -58.53 28.02
N GLY A 90 3.20 -58.52 26.76
CA GLY A 90 3.56 -59.73 26.01
C GLY A 90 4.62 -59.43 24.96
N ALA A 91 5.88 -59.66 25.32
CA ALA A 91 6.95 -60.18 24.45
C ALA A 91 7.28 -59.48 23.11
N TRP A 92 7.19 -58.15 23.01
CA TRP A 92 7.77 -57.39 21.87
C TRP A 92 8.67 -56.21 22.29
N GLY A 93 9.12 -56.20 23.54
CA GLY A 93 9.89 -55.10 24.14
C GLY A 93 11.37 -55.03 23.77
N VAL A 94 11.90 -55.91 22.91
CA VAL A 94 13.35 -55.98 22.62
C VAL A 94 13.73 -55.32 21.28
N LEU A 95 12.78 -55.07 20.37
CA LEU A 95 13.07 -54.39 19.09
C LEU A 95 12.81 -52.87 19.11
N ALA A 96 12.09 -52.35 20.12
CA ALA A 96 11.83 -50.92 20.25
C ALA A 96 12.99 -50.12 20.88
N ALA A 97 13.92 -50.78 21.58
CA ALA A 97 15.04 -50.11 22.25
C ALA A 97 16.17 -49.70 21.28
N ALA A 98 16.31 -50.37 20.13
CA ALA A 98 17.35 -50.06 19.15
C ALA A 98 17.00 -48.85 18.24
N LEU A 99 15.72 -48.57 18.02
CA LEU A 99 15.26 -47.47 17.16
C LEU A 99 15.29 -46.10 17.87
N VAL A 100 15.01 -46.04 19.17
CA VAL A 100 15.02 -44.79 19.95
C VAL A 100 16.46 -44.26 20.13
N ALA A 101 17.44 -45.15 20.28
CA ALA A 101 18.85 -44.75 20.36
C ALA A 101 19.37 -44.16 19.04
N SER A 102 18.97 -44.70 17.89
CA SER A 102 19.40 -44.20 16.57
C SER A 102 18.75 -42.86 16.19
N VAL A 103 17.49 -42.63 16.58
CA VAL A 103 16.82 -41.33 16.37
C VAL A 103 17.47 -40.25 17.24
N LEU A 104 17.79 -40.55 18.49
CA LEU A 104 18.47 -39.58 19.37
C LEU A 104 19.92 -39.32 18.96
N LEU A 105 20.65 -40.33 18.46
CA LEU A 105 22.00 -40.16 17.92
C LEU A 105 21.98 -39.36 16.60
N GLY A 106 21.01 -39.62 15.72
CA GLY A 106 20.83 -38.87 14.46
C GLY A 106 20.44 -37.41 14.68
N VAL A 107 19.60 -37.12 15.68
CA VAL A 107 19.24 -35.75 16.07
C VAL A 107 20.43 -35.02 16.72
N LEU A 108 21.25 -35.70 17.53
CA LEU A 108 22.45 -35.10 18.15
C LEU A 108 23.58 -34.84 17.14
N ILE A 109 23.84 -35.77 16.21
CA ILE A 109 24.85 -35.59 15.16
C ILE A 109 24.36 -34.58 14.11
N GLY A 110 23.07 -34.60 13.77
CA GLY A 110 22.45 -33.62 12.86
C GLY A 110 22.51 -32.20 13.40
N TRP A 111 22.31 -32.00 14.72
CA TRP A 111 22.43 -30.68 15.33
C TRP A 111 23.91 -30.23 15.49
N GLY A 112 24.83 -31.15 15.76
CA GLY A 112 26.25 -30.84 15.99
C GLY A 112 27.08 -30.58 14.73
N LEU A 113 26.69 -31.17 13.58
CA LEU A 113 27.43 -31.02 12.31
C LEU A 113 26.75 -30.09 11.30
N TYR A 114 25.43 -29.92 11.35
CA TYR A 114 24.69 -29.03 10.45
C TYR A 114 24.09 -27.80 11.14
N GLY A 115 24.35 -27.62 12.43
CA GLY A 115 24.10 -26.36 13.14
C GLY A 115 25.13 -25.30 12.75
N ASN A 116 24.93 -24.65 11.59
CA ASN A 116 25.52 -23.36 11.24
C ASN A 116 27.04 -23.26 11.48
N THR A 117 27.84 -24.02 10.72
CA THR A 117 29.25 -23.68 10.52
C THR A 117 29.31 -22.40 9.69
N ARG A 118 29.29 -21.24 10.37
CA ARG A 118 29.82 -20.01 9.79
C ARG A 118 31.28 -20.29 9.50
N THR A 119 31.59 -20.56 8.23
CA THR A 119 32.96 -20.65 7.76
C THR A 119 33.67 -19.35 8.17
N PRO A 120 34.80 -19.38 8.89
CA PRO A 120 35.46 -18.17 9.36
C PRO A 120 36.09 -17.32 8.23
N LEU A 121 35.90 -17.72 6.97
CA LEU A 121 36.40 -17.05 5.77
C LEU A 121 35.28 -16.61 4.81
N ASP A 122 34.04 -16.49 5.30
CA ASP A 122 32.99 -15.89 4.49
C ASP A 122 33.14 -14.35 4.47
N PHE A 123 33.99 -13.88 3.55
CA PHE A 123 34.22 -12.45 3.30
C PHE A 123 33.13 -11.82 2.42
N THR A 124 32.06 -12.54 2.06
CA THR A 124 30.87 -11.92 1.45
C THR A 124 29.97 -11.32 2.54
N THR A 125 30.57 -10.55 3.45
CA THR A 125 29.78 -9.64 4.28
C THR A 125 29.22 -8.60 3.32
N ASP A 126 27.94 -8.72 2.99
CA ASP A 126 27.20 -7.69 2.25
C ASP A 126 27.54 -6.33 2.88
N PRO A 127 28.24 -5.43 2.16
CA PRO A 127 28.61 -4.13 2.71
C PRO A 127 27.38 -3.30 3.08
N GLY A 128 26.20 -3.60 2.53
CA GLY A 128 24.91 -3.00 2.92
C GLY A 128 24.26 -3.63 4.16
N ALA A 129 24.69 -4.81 4.60
CA ALA A 129 24.19 -5.43 5.84
C ALA A 129 24.84 -4.86 7.11
N LYS A 130 25.90 -4.05 6.96
CA LYS A 130 26.45 -3.26 8.06
C LYS A 130 25.65 -1.96 8.18
N ALA A 131 25.12 -1.71 9.37
CA ALA A 131 24.55 -0.40 9.69
C ALA A 131 25.62 0.68 9.45
N ASP A 132 25.37 1.54 8.48
CA ASP A 132 26.24 2.64 8.05
C ASP A 132 26.18 3.85 8.98
N GLY A 133 25.36 3.78 10.04
CA GLY A 133 25.17 4.85 11.01
C GLY A 133 24.31 6.01 10.48
N VAL A 134 23.73 5.88 9.28
CA VAL A 134 22.82 6.88 8.72
C VAL A 134 21.43 6.63 9.27
N GLY A 135 21.01 7.44 10.25
CA GLY A 135 19.65 7.38 10.79
C GLY A 135 18.60 7.75 9.74
N PRO A 136 17.40 7.14 9.78
CA PRO A 136 16.33 7.49 8.85
C PRO A 136 15.92 8.95 9.04
N VAL A 137 15.90 9.72 7.95
CA VAL A 137 15.27 11.04 7.93
C VAL A 137 13.80 10.87 7.61
N VAL A 138 12.94 11.08 8.60
CA VAL A 138 11.48 11.02 8.41
C VAL A 138 11.02 12.34 7.78
N LEU A 139 10.75 12.30 6.47
CA LEU A 139 10.11 13.42 5.78
C LEU A 139 8.62 13.40 6.11
N THR A 140 8.16 14.38 6.89
CA THR A 140 6.74 14.55 7.21
C THR A 140 6.16 15.65 6.32
N PRO A 141 5.54 15.32 5.18
CA PRO A 141 4.92 16.33 4.35
C PRO A 141 3.75 16.98 5.11
N PRO A 142 3.49 18.28 4.92
CA PRO A 142 2.33 18.94 5.50
C PRO A 142 1.06 18.32 4.93
N THR A 143 0.25 17.74 5.81
CA THR A 143 -1.01 17.07 5.44
C THR A 143 -2.24 17.98 5.61
N GLN A 144 -2.05 19.19 6.15
CA GLN A 144 -3.12 20.15 6.45
C GLN A 144 -2.79 21.55 5.97
N LEU A 145 -2.79 21.77 4.65
CA LEU A 145 -2.49 23.08 4.08
C LEU A 145 -3.55 24.14 4.35
N HIS A 146 -4.82 23.77 4.56
CA HIS A 146 -5.87 24.71 5.04
C HIS A 146 -5.73 25.07 6.54
N SER A 147 -4.59 24.68 7.09
CA SER A 147 -3.89 25.15 8.27
C SER A 147 -3.66 26.65 8.40
N LEU A 148 -3.69 27.23 9.62
CA LEU A 148 -2.93 28.48 9.86
C LEU A 148 -1.43 28.21 9.64
N GLY A 149 -0.91 27.15 10.26
CA GLY A 149 0.47 26.71 10.06
C GLY A 149 0.73 26.18 8.66
N GLY A 150 -0.25 25.52 8.04
CA GLY A 150 -0.16 25.02 6.67
C GLY A 150 0.02 26.11 5.63
N LEU A 151 -0.85 27.12 5.62
CA LEU A 151 -0.75 28.25 4.70
C LEU A 151 0.50 29.10 4.98
N THR A 152 0.81 29.36 6.25
CA THR A 152 2.02 30.13 6.62
C THR A 152 3.28 29.40 6.16
N GLY A 153 3.38 28.10 6.42
CA GLY A 153 4.51 27.28 6.00
C GLY A 153 4.61 27.17 4.48
N LEU A 154 3.50 27.07 3.75
CA LEU A 154 3.50 27.09 2.29
C LEU A 154 4.11 28.39 1.74
N LEU A 155 3.68 29.54 2.26
CA LEU A 155 4.20 30.85 1.84
C LEU A 155 5.69 30.99 2.19
N GLU A 156 6.10 30.56 3.38
CA GLU A 156 7.51 30.54 3.79
C GLU A 156 8.36 29.67 2.86
N GLN A 157 7.92 28.46 2.52
CA GLN A 157 8.63 27.58 1.58
C GLN A 157 8.67 28.18 0.16
N THR A 158 7.63 28.90 -0.24
CA THR A 158 7.61 29.64 -1.51
C THR A 158 8.71 30.70 -1.53
N HIS A 159 8.81 31.49 -0.47
CA HIS A 159 9.83 32.53 -0.33
C HIS A 159 11.22 31.92 -0.25
N LYS A 160 11.39 30.79 0.45
CA LYS A 160 12.67 30.08 0.55
C LYS A 160 13.16 29.54 -0.78
N ARG A 161 12.27 28.97 -1.61
CA ARG A 161 12.66 28.41 -2.91
C ARG A 161 12.87 29.47 -3.99
N PHE A 162 11.96 30.44 -4.07
CA PHE A 162 11.89 31.35 -5.22
C PHE A 162 12.28 32.81 -4.89
N GLY A 163 12.49 33.13 -3.61
CA GLY A 163 12.76 34.49 -3.13
C GLY A 163 11.53 35.40 -3.04
N ASN A 164 10.40 35.00 -3.62
CA ASN A 164 9.13 35.73 -3.58
C ASN A 164 7.96 34.80 -3.92
N ALA A 165 6.72 35.23 -3.64
CA ALA A 165 5.49 34.56 -4.03
C ALA A 165 4.81 35.21 -5.25
N ILE A 166 5.59 35.82 -6.16
CA ILE A 166 5.05 36.40 -7.40
C ILE A 166 4.56 35.28 -8.32
N GLY A 167 3.29 35.36 -8.70
CA GLY A 167 2.68 34.39 -9.60
C GLY A 167 1.38 34.89 -10.21
N PHE A 168 0.85 34.05 -11.10
CA PHE A 168 -0.43 34.24 -11.77
C PHE A 168 -1.59 33.63 -10.98
N ARG A 169 -1.35 32.48 -10.34
CA ARG A 169 -2.37 31.76 -9.59
C ARG A 169 -1.72 30.81 -8.58
N LEU A 170 -2.33 30.68 -7.41
CA LEU A 170 -1.97 29.71 -6.40
C LEU A 170 -3.23 28.93 -6.00
N VAL A 171 -3.25 27.64 -6.32
CA VAL A 171 -4.36 26.74 -5.97
C VAL A 171 -3.91 25.83 -4.83
N ILE A 172 -4.68 25.79 -3.74
CA ILE A 172 -4.31 25.10 -2.51
C ILE A 172 -5.40 24.09 -2.17
N TYR A 173 -5.08 22.82 -2.33
CA TYR A 173 -5.86 21.69 -1.83
C TYR A 173 -5.45 21.36 -0.40
N PRO A 174 -6.16 20.47 0.31
CA PRO A 174 -5.85 20.15 1.70
C PRO A 174 -4.45 19.56 1.88
N THR A 175 -3.93 18.84 0.87
CA THR A 175 -2.67 18.08 0.95
C THR A 175 -1.60 18.50 -0.05
N TYR A 176 -1.92 19.38 -0.99
CA TYR A 176 -0.97 19.87 -1.99
C TYR A 176 -1.38 21.25 -2.51
N ALA A 177 -0.44 21.96 -3.14
CA ALA A 177 -0.72 23.22 -3.80
C ALA A 177 -0.07 23.27 -5.18
N VAL A 178 -0.56 24.16 -6.05
CA VAL A 178 -0.01 24.42 -7.38
C VAL A 178 0.19 25.91 -7.52
N LEU A 179 1.40 26.32 -7.89
CA LEU A 179 1.76 27.72 -8.11
C LEU A 179 2.14 27.94 -9.56
N ASP A 180 1.38 28.79 -10.23
CA ASP A 180 1.60 29.21 -11.62
C ASP A 180 2.44 30.50 -11.61
N ARG A 181 3.63 30.45 -12.20
CA ARG A 181 4.57 31.59 -12.27
C ARG A 181 4.90 31.96 -13.72
N PRO A 182 5.30 33.22 -13.99
CA PRO A 182 5.90 33.58 -15.27
C PRO A 182 7.17 32.77 -15.55
N ASP A 183 7.35 32.35 -16.81
CA ASP A 183 8.63 31.83 -17.27
C ASP A 183 9.62 33.00 -17.47
N PRO A 184 10.78 33.02 -16.79
CA PRO A 184 11.76 34.10 -16.94
C PRO A 184 12.38 34.16 -18.34
N SER A 185 12.28 33.08 -19.13
CA SER A 185 12.85 32.99 -20.48
C SER A 185 11.85 33.35 -21.58
N ASP A 186 10.55 33.29 -21.30
CA ASP A 186 9.47 33.51 -22.27
C ASP A 186 8.21 34.06 -21.60
N ASP A 187 7.88 35.33 -21.85
CA ASP A 187 6.73 36.02 -21.26
C ASP A 187 5.37 35.46 -21.68
N ARG A 188 5.34 34.60 -22.71
CA ARG A 188 4.16 33.90 -23.21
C ARG A 188 3.95 32.55 -22.56
N ARG A 189 4.82 32.14 -21.63
CA ARG A 189 4.75 30.84 -20.97
C ARG A 189 4.55 30.95 -19.47
N VAL A 190 3.94 29.91 -18.93
CA VAL A 190 3.67 29.73 -17.51
C VAL A 190 4.39 28.47 -17.05
N LEU A 191 5.03 28.57 -15.88
CA LEU A 191 5.62 27.46 -15.15
C LEU A 191 4.70 27.09 -13.99
N ALA A 192 4.16 25.88 -14.01
CA ALA A 192 3.34 25.33 -12.95
C ALA A 192 4.19 24.45 -12.03
N TYR A 193 4.23 24.79 -10.75
CA TYR A 193 4.99 24.08 -9.72
C TYR A 193 4.04 23.38 -8.75
N ASP A 194 4.19 22.07 -8.58
CA ASP A 194 3.45 21.30 -7.58
C ASP A 194 4.16 21.35 -6.21
N TYR A 195 3.38 21.47 -5.14
CA TYR A 195 3.86 21.44 -3.76
C TYR A 195 3.27 20.26 -2.99
N ARG A 196 4.14 19.38 -2.49
CA ARG A 196 3.77 18.24 -1.62
C ARG A 196 4.79 18.06 -0.48
N GLY A 197 5.03 19.13 0.28
CA GLY A 197 6.09 19.19 1.31
C GLY A 197 7.44 19.68 0.81
N GLY A 198 7.53 19.91 -0.48
CA GLY A 198 8.55 20.65 -1.21
C GLY A 198 7.95 21.01 -2.56
N TRP A 199 8.52 21.99 -3.24
CA TRP A 199 8.08 22.34 -4.58
C TRP A 199 8.85 21.50 -5.61
N ASP A 200 8.14 20.87 -6.53
CA ASP A 200 8.68 20.00 -7.58
C ASP A 200 9.25 20.80 -8.77
N ASP A 201 9.88 20.14 -9.73
CA ASP A 201 10.28 20.76 -10.99
C ASP A 201 9.05 21.20 -11.81
N PRO A 202 9.12 22.34 -12.52
CA PRO A 202 7.96 22.91 -13.17
C PRO A 202 7.58 22.16 -14.44
N THR A 203 6.27 22.12 -14.71
CA THR A 203 5.78 21.90 -16.07
C THR A 203 5.57 23.24 -16.76
N SER A 204 5.73 23.28 -18.09
CA SER A 204 5.63 24.51 -18.86
C SER A 204 4.48 24.45 -19.86
N SER A 205 3.67 25.50 -19.89
CA SER A 205 2.54 25.64 -20.81
C SER A 205 2.45 27.05 -21.39
N ALA A 206 1.65 27.24 -22.43
CA ALA A 206 1.37 28.57 -22.97
C ALA A 206 0.47 29.35 -22.01
N LYS A 207 0.75 30.63 -21.82
CA LYS A 207 -0.08 31.54 -21.03
C LYS A 207 -1.47 31.65 -21.65
N SER A 208 -2.49 31.47 -20.83
CA SER A 208 -3.89 31.55 -21.21
C SER A 208 -4.56 32.78 -20.59
N SER A 209 -5.79 33.05 -21.02
CA SER A 209 -6.63 34.08 -20.39
C SER A 209 -6.98 33.77 -18.93
N ALA A 210 -6.88 32.50 -18.50
CA ALA A 210 -7.16 32.08 -17.13
C ALA A 210 -6.03 32.40 -16.15
N ASP A 211 -4.84 32.76 -16.63
CA ASP A 211 -3.66 33.02 -15.78
C ASP A 211 -3.58 34.50 -15.35
N GLY A 212 -4.61 35.28 -15.67
CA GLY A 212 -4.64 36.71 -15.36
C GLY A 212 -3.65 37.55 -16.20
N PRO A 213 -3.88 38.86 -16.27
CA PRO A 213 -3.07 39.73 -17.11
C PRO A 213 -1.65 39.92 -16.55
N VAL A 214 -1.50 39.99 -15.22
CA VAL A 214 -0.27 40.41 -14.53
C VAL A 214 0.01 39.49 -13.34
N ALA A 215 1.27 39.11 -13.15
CA ALA A 215 1.68 38.37 -11.96
C ALA A 215 1.81 39.32 -10.76
N VAL A 216 1.31 38.90 -9.61
CA VAL A 216 1.29 39.69 -8.37
C VAL A 216 1.80 38.85 -7.21
N ASP A 217 2.02 39.49 -6.06
CA ASP A 217 2.38 38.77 -4.84
C ASP A 217 1.17 38.00 -4.29
N LEU A 218 1.14 36.70 -4.56
CA LEU A 218 0.07 35.80 -4.13
C LEU A 218 0.13 35.49 -2.63
N GLY A 219 1.18 35.92 -1.92
CA GLY A 219 1.28 35.80 -0.46
C GLY A 219 0.67 36.96 0.31
N ASN A 220 0.24 38.03 -0.36
CA ASN A 220 -0.22 39.26 0.27
C ASN A 220 -1.70 39.21 0.71
N PHE A 221 -2.04 38.24 1.56
CA PHE A 221 -3.37 38.09 2.14
C PHE A 221 -3.31 37.74 3.64
N ASP A 222 -4.39 38.04 4.35
CA ASP A 222 -4.57 37.66 5.75
C ASP A 222 -4.86 36.16 5.86
N VAL A 223 -3.83 35.43 6.28
CA VAL A 223 -3.88 33.97 6.45
C VAL A 223 -4.90 33.56 7.51
N ALA A 224 -5.01 34.31 8.62
CA ALA A 224 -5.91 33.97 9.70
C ALA A 224 -7.37 34.16 9.29
N ALA A 225 -7.68 35.28 8.62
CA ALA A 225 -9.01 35.53 8.07
C ALA A 225 -9.38 34.47 7.02
N THR A 226 -8.44 34.13 6.13
CA THR A 226 -8.63 33.10 5.09
C THR A 226 -8.94 31.73 5.69
N VAL A 227 -8.20 31.31 6.72
CA VAL A 227 -8.46 30.05 7.42
C VAL A 227 -9.82 30.06 8.13
N GLY A 228 -10.22 31.20 8.70
CA GLY A 228 -11.55 31.37 9.28
C GLY A 228 -12.66 31.14 8.26
N ILE A 229 -12.53 31.74 7.06
CA ILE A 229 -13.47 31.56 5.95
C ILE A 229 -13.46 30.12 5.46
N LEU A 230 -12.29 29.51 5.26
CA LEU A 230 -12.15 28.10 4.84
C LEU A 230 -12.91 27.16 5.78
N ARG A 231 -12.77 27.34 7.09
CA ARG A 231 -13.42 26.51 8.10
C ARG A 231 -14.93 26.66 8.14
N GLY A 232 -15.45 27.86 7.88
CA GLY A 232 -16.89 28.14 7.85
C GLY A 232 -17.53 28.01 6.47
N ALA A 233 -16.75 27.68 5.44
CA ALA A 233 -17.23 27.65 4.06
C ALA A 233 -18.33 26.59 3.83
N PRO A 234 -18.22 25.34 4.35
CA PRO A 234 -19.29 24.35 4.20
C PRO A 234 -20.62 24.84 4.78
N GLU A 235 -20.60 25.39 5.99
CA GLU A 235 -21.80 25.91 6.66
C GLU A 235 -22.38 27.12 5.92
N THR A 236 -21.52 28.04 5.47
CA THR A 236 -21.93 29.23 4.69
C THR A 236 -22.59 28.84 3.36
N LEU A 237 -22.16 27.73 2.77
CA LEU A 237 -22.70 27.20 1.52
C LEU A 237 -23.84 26.20 1.74
N HIS A 238 -24.29 26.00 2.99
CA HIS A 238 -25.31 25.02 3.37
C HIS A 238 -24.97 23.57 2.95
N ILE A 239 -23.69 23.24 2.85
CA ILE A 239 -23.19 21.87 2.60
C ILE A 239 -22.89 21.25 3.96
N LYS A 240 -23.48 20.09 4.25
CA LYS A 240 -23.16 19.38 5.50
C LYS A 240 -21.69 18.96 5.49
N PRO A 241 -20.95 19.08 6.60
CA PRO A 241 -19.54 18.67 6.66
C PRO A 241 -19.30 17.21 6.25
N SER A 242 -20.26 16.31 6.49
CA SER A 242 -20.20 14.91 6.06
C SER A 242 -20.28 14.70 4.54
N ASP A 243 -20.83 15.68 3.83
CA ASP A 243 -21.13 15.58 2.39
C ASP A 243 -20.04 16.27 1.55
N VAL A 244 -19.10 16.97 2.19
CA VAL A 244 -17.97 17.64 1.52
C VAL A 244 -17.05 16.59 0.88
N LYS A 245 -16.87 16.69 -0.43
CA LYS A 245 -15.92 15.86 -1.19
C LYS A 245 -14.60 16.54 -1.44
N THR A 246 -14.65 17.83 -1.78
CA THR A 246 -13.45 18.59 -2.08
C THR A 246 -13.62 19.99 -1.55
N THR A 247 -12.56 20.51 -0.96
CA THR A 247 -12.42 21.92 -0.63
C THR A 247 -11.08 22.37 -1.15
N TYR A 248 -11.02 23.52 -1.81
CA TYR A 248 -9.77 24.11 -2.23
C TYR A 248 -9.88 25.63 -2.25
N LEU A 249 -8.73 26.27 -2.05
CA LEU A 249 -8.57 27.71 -2.10
C LEU A 249 -7.86 28.08 -3.40
N VAL A 250 -8.34 29.12 -4.09
CA VAL A 250 -7.66 29.74 -5.21
C VAL A 250 -7.30 31.16 -4.81
N VAL A 251 -6.04 31.55 -5.02
CA VAL A 251 -5.53 32.91 -4.86
C VAL A 251 -5.05 33.40 -6.22
N GLU A 252 -5.60 34.52 -6.66
CA GLU A 252 -5.32 35.09 -7.99
C GLU A 252 -5.33 36.63 -7.93
N PRO A 253 -4.70 37.32 -8.90
CA PRO A 253 -4.82 38.76 -9.05
C PRO A 253 -6.29 39.16 -9.17
N ALA A 254 -6.70 40.18 -8.42
CA ALA A 254 -8.03 40.76 -8.57
C ALA A 254 -8.17 41.39 -9.96
N THR A 255 -9.31 41.15 -10.59
CA THR A 255 -9.68 41.75 -11.88
C THR A 255 -10.31 43.14 -11.74
N ASP A 256 -10.43 43.65 -10.51
CA ASP A 256 -10.99 44.96 -10.23
C ASP A 256 -10.01 46.07 -10.66
N PRO A 257 -10.36 46.91 -11.66
CA PRO A 257 -9.47 47.95 -12.15
C PRO A 257 -9.25 49.08 -11.13
N THR A 258 -10.09 49.19 -10.09
CA THR A 258 -9.98 50.23 -9.06
C THR A 258 -8.96 49.90 -7.97
N THR A 259 -8.52 48.63 -7.88
CA THR A 259 -7.51 48.17 -6.92
C THR A 259 -6.43 47.32 -7.61
N PRO A 260 -5.56 47.92 -8.46
CA PRO A 260 -4.49 47.18 -9.12
C PRO A 260 -3.57 46.48 -8.12
N GLY A 261 -3.21 45.23 -8.39
CA GLY A 261 -2.33 44.44 -7.53
C GLY A 261 -3.01 43.85 -6.29
N ALA A 262 -4.29 44.12 -6.05
CA ALA A 262 -5.06 43.44 -5.01
C ALA A 262 -5.26 41.95 -5.36
N LEU A 263 -5.52 41.14 -4.33
CA LEU A 263 -5.83 39.72 -4.49
C LEU A 263 -7.33 39.46 -4.46
N SER A 264 -7.76 38.47 -5.24
CA SER A 264 -9.07 37.85 -5.14
C SER A 264 -8.86 36.40 -4.71
N LEU A 265 -9.48 36.01 -3.61
CA LEU A 265 -9.42 34.65 -3.07
C LEU A 265 -10.79 33.99 -3.25
N SER A 266 -10.78 32.73 -3.64
CA SER A 266 -11.99 31.95 -3.86
C SER A 266 -11.88 30.60 -3.16
N VAL A 267 -12.78 30.32 -2.22
CA VAL A 267 -12.91 29.00 -1.59
C VAL A 267 -14.02 28.23 -2.29
N TYR A 268 -13.69 27.09 -2.85
CA TYR A 268 -14.63 26.18 -3.49
C TYR A 268 -14.91 25.00 -2.57
N VAL A 269 -16.17 24.64 -2.43
CA VAL A 269 -16.62 23.45 -1.69
C VAL A 269 -17.56 22.66 -2.58
N SER A 270 -17.25 21.39 -2.81
CA SER A 270 -18.09 20.48 -3.58
C SER A 270 -18.59 19.31 -2.73
N SER A 271 -19.75 18.79 -3.11
CA SER A 271 -20.40 17.61 -2.56
C SER A 271 -20.93 16.72 -3.69
N ASP A 272 -21.51 15.57 -3.34
CA ASP A 272 -22.24 14.72 -4.31
C ASP A 272 -23.48 15.42 -4.91
N TYR A 273 -23.97 16.49 -4.28
CA TYR A 273 -25.20 17.20 -4.65
C TYR A 273 -24.95 18.55 -5.35
N GLY A 274 -23.71 18.84 -5.72
CA GLY A 274 -23.31 20.11 -6.31
C GLY A 274 -22.21 20.82 -5.52
N GLY A 275 -21.79 21.98 -6.01
CA GLY A 275 -20.70 22.75 -5.41
C GLY A 275 -20.97 24.24 -5.41
N GLY A 276 -20.52 24.91 -4.37
CA GLY A 276 -20.60 26.35 -4.20
C GLY A 276 -19.22 26.95 -3.99
N TYR A 277 -19.15 28.28 -3.97
CA TYR A 277 -17.90 28.97 -3.68
C TYR A 277 -18.11 30.34 -3.05
N ILE A 278 -17.10 30.80 -2.32
CA ILE A 278 -17.07 32.11 -1.67
C ILE A 278 -15.88 32.88 -2.23
N VAL A 279 -16.12 34.09 -2.72
CA VAL A 279 -15.08 35.02 -3.20
C VAL A 279 -14.89 36.12 -2.17
N PHE A 280 -13.65 36.41 -1.81
CA PHE A 280 -13.29 37.44 -0.83
C PHE A 280 -11.97 38.12 -1.23
N ALA A 281 -11.72 39.30 -0.67
CA ALA A 281 -10.49 40.05 -0.87
C ALA A 281 -9.35 39.53 0.02
N GLY A 282 -8.11 39.95 -0.25
CA GLY A 282 -6.93 39.57 0.54
C GLY A 282 -7.01 39.89 2.04
N ASP A 283 -7.84 40.85 2.46
CA ASP A 283 -8.09 41.20 3.87
C ASP A 283 -9.26 40.42 4.50
N GLY A 284 -9.85 39.46 3.77
CA GLY A 284 -10.99 38.66 4.24
C GLY A 284 -12.36 39.28 3.98
N ARG A 285 -12.46 40.48 3.38
CA ARG A 285 -13.78 41.06 3.05
C ARG A 285 -14.49 40.24 1.98
N ILE A 286 -15.69 39.77 2.29
CA ILE A 286 -16.51 38.97 1.37
C ILE A 286 -16.95 39.83 0.18
N LYS A 287 -16.72 39.30 -1.03
CA LYS A 287 -17.14 39.89 -2.31
C LYS A 287 -18.39 39.22 -2.87
N ARG A 288 -18.46 37.88 -2.79
CA ARG A 288 -19.58 37.10 -3.34
C ARG A 288 -19.69 35.75 -2.64
N ILE A 289 -20.93 35.29 -2.44
CA ILE A 289 -21.24 33.93 -2.03
C ILE A 289 -22.11 33.32 -3.13
N SER A 290 -21.69 32.19 -3.66
CA SER A 290 -22.39 31.43 -4.69
C SER A 290 -22.78 30.08 -4.10
N PRO A 291 -24.06 29.86 -3.74
CA PRO A 291 -24.51 28.61 -3.15
C PRO A 291 -24.41 27.44 -4.15
N PRO A 292 -24.51 26.20 -3.67
CA PRO A 292 -24.48 25.01 -4.52
C PRO A 292 -25.57 25.05 -5.59
N SER A 293 -25.19 24.68 -6.82
CA SER A 293 -26.07 24.49 -7.99
C SER A 293 -26.03 23.06 -8.50
#